data_AF-A0A2D7XS59-F1
#
_entry.id   AF-A0A2D7XS59-F1
#
_cell.length_a   1.000
_cell.length_b   1.000
_cell.length_c   1.000
_cell.angle_alpha   90.00
_cell.angle_beta   90.00
_cell.angle_gamma   90.00
#
_symmetry.space_group_name_H-M   'P 1'
#
loop_
_entity.id
_entity.type
_entity.pdbx_description
1 polymer ?
#
loop_
_entity_poly.entity_id
_entity_poly.type
_entity_poly.pdbx_seq_one_letter_code
_entity_poly.pdbx_strand_id
1 'polypeptide(L)'
;MTLAYPIANSAMQALTEPLGHERTQAAARKAAAGPVTFETEWLRPGPERQEDLQPYVQSAVAMGAAQIYETEKGRPVIALNYWRVMTEAEQVFDQPVATDPARKREDHTDNLYFRRGRTKPKKKPVDPNQLDLFGADPTSSDKENS
;
A
#
# COMPACT_ATOMS: atom_id res chain seq x y z
N MET A 1 1.94 -13.73 -16.75
CA MET A 1 2.08 -14.55 -15.52
C MET A 1 1.06 -14.09 -14.51
N THR A 2 0.22 -14.99 -14.03
CA THR A 2 -0.75 -14.69 -12.96
C THR A 2 -0.10 -15.02 -11.63
N LEU A 3 0.23 -13.99 -10.85
CA LEU A 3 0.75 -14.16 -9.48
C LEU A 3 -0.34 -14.78 -8.60
N ALA A 4 -0.25 -16.09 -8.38
CA ALA A 4 -1.11 -16.86 -7.49
C ALA A 4 -0.21 -17.66 -6.54
N TYR A 5 -0.50 -17.57 -5.25
CA TYR A 5 0.37 -18.12 -4.22
C TYR A 5 -0.29 -19.34 -3.57
N PRO A 6 0.47 -20.43 -3.36
CA PRO A 6 -0.05 -21.63 -2.72
C PRO A 6 -0.48 -21.35 -1.28
N ILE A 7 -1.47 -22.10 -0.80
CA ILE A 7 -1.97 -22.05 0.58
C ILE A 7 -1.58 -23.36 1.27
N ALA A 8 -0.86 -23.30 2.38
CA ALA A 8 -0.47 -24.48 3.15
C ALA A 8 -0.05 -24.14 4.59
N ASN A 9 0.27 -25.16 5.38
CA ASN A 9 0.79 -24.98 6.74
C ASN A 9 2.32 -24.79 6.76
N SER A 10 3.03 -25.28 5.75
CA SER A 10 4.49 -25.19 5.62
C SER A 10 4.90 -24.97 4.16
N ALA A 11 6.10 -24.43 3.89
CA ALA A 11 6.55 -24.23 2.52
C ALA A 11 6.74 -25.53 1.74
N MET A 12 7.18 -26.61 2.40
CA MET A 12 7.27 -27.93 1.74
C MET A 12 5.90 -28.41 1.27
N GLN A 13 4.88 -28.28 2.12
CA GLN A 13 3.50 -28.63 1.74
C GLN A 13 2.97 -27.68 0.66
N ALA A 14 3.27 -26.38 0.75
CA ALA A 14 2.90 -25.39 -0.26
C ALA A 14 3.48 -25.72 -1.64
N LEU A 15 4.66 -26.35 -1.67
CA LEU A 15 5.33 -26.74 -2.90
C LEU A 15 4.75 -28.03 -3.50
N THR A 16 4.50 -29.05 -2.69
CA THR A 16 4.10 -30.38 -3.19
C THR A 16 2.59 -30.58 -3.25
N GLU A 17 1.87 -30.18 -2.20
CA GLU A 17 0.44 -30.47 -2.00
C GLU A 17 -0.27 -29.25 -1.39
N PRO A 18 -0.39 -28.14 -2.14
CA PRO A 18 -1.10 -26.97 -1.66
C PRO A 18 -2.60 -27.21 -1.59
N LEU A 19 -3.26 -26.61 -0.60
CA LEU A 19 -4.73 -26.61 -0.45
C LEU A 19 -5.42 -25.88 -1.61
N GLY A 20 -4.73 -24.91 -2.21
CA GLY A 20 -5.19 -24.08 -3.30
C GLY A 20 -4.18 -22.99 -3.65
N HIS A 21 -4.49 -22.19 -4.66
CA HIS A 21 -3.65 -21.06 -5.07
C HIS A 21 -4.49 -19.80 -5.14
N GLU A 22 -4.10 -18.77 -4.41
CA GLU A 22 -4.86 -17.52 -4.34
C GLU A 22 -3.98 -16.29 -4.47
N ARG A 23 -4.53 -15.28 -5.14
CA ARG A 23 -3.82 -14.02 -5.42
C ARG A 23 -3.94 -13.01 -4.28
N THR A 24 -4.97 -13.16 -3.45
CA THR A 24 -5.32 -12.18 -2.42
C THR A 24 -5.49 -12.85 -1.06
N GLN A 25 -5.17 -12.14 0.02
CA GLN A 25 -5.33 -12.65 1.38
C GLN A 25 -6.79 -13.00 1.70
N ALA A 26 -7.75 -12.20 1.22
CA ALA A 26 -9.17 -12.45 1.49
C ALA A 26 -9.65 -13.77 0.86
N ALA A 27 -9.25 -14.05 -0.38
CA ALA A 27 -9.56 -15.32 -1.03
C ALA A 27 -8.84 -16.49 -0.34
N ALA A 28 -7.57 -16.30 0.04
CA ALA A 28 -6.81 -17.31 0.76
C ALA A 28 -7.42 -17.66 2.12
N ARG A 29 -7.90 -16.67 2.89
CA ARG A 29 -8.63 -16.89 4.15
C ARG A 29 -9.91 -17.69 3.93
N LYS A 30 -10.64 -17.40 2.85
CA LYS A 30 -11.86 -18.11 2.49
C LYS A 30 -11.56 -19.57 2.12
N ALA A 31 -10.51 -19.81 1.35
CA ALA A 31 -10.08 -21.15 0.96
C ALA A 31 -9.54 -21.97 2.15
N ALA A 32 -8.79 -21.34 3.06
CA ALA A 32 -8.24 -21.98 4.25
C ALA A 32 -9.25 -22.14 5.40
N ALA A 33 -10.45 -21.53 5.29
CA ALA A 33 -11.43 -21.43 6.37
C ALA A 33 -10.84 -20.89 7.70
N GLY A 34 -9.86 -19.99 7.60
CA GLY A 34 -9.09 -19.51 8.74
C GLY A 34 -8.18 -18.32 8.41
N PRO A 35 -7.53 -17.72 9.41
CA PRO A 35 -6.57 -16.66 9.19
C PRO A 35 -5.30 -17.21 8.53
N VAL A 36 -4.75 -16.40 7.62
CA VAL A 36 -3.54 -16.71 6.87
C VAL A 36 -2.62 -15.50 6.84
N THR A 37 -1.33 -15.78 6.83
CA THR A 37 -0.24 -14.80 6.75
C THR A 37 0.59 -15.07 5.51
N PHE A 38 1.08 -14.01 4.88
CA PHE A 38 1.95 -14.15 3.72
C PHE A 38 3.39 -14.29 4.19
N GLU A 39 4.03 -15.41 3.86
CA GLU A 39 5.40 -15.70 4.26
C GLU A 39 6.27 -16.08 3.07
N THR A 40 7.56 -15.76 3.18
CA THR A 40 8.60 -16.22 2.26
C THR A 40 9.52 -17.16 3.02
N GLU A 41 9.56 -18.43 2.63
CA GLU A 41 10.44 -19.43 3.24
C GLU A 41 11.54 -19.84 2.26
N TRP A 42 12.74 -20.07 2.80
CA TRP A 42 13.92 -20.46 2.03
C TRP A 42 14.16 -21.96 2.14
N LEU A 43 13.80 -22.70 1.10
CA LEU A 43 13.99 -24.15 1.02
C LEU A 43 15.37 -24.48 0.44
N ARG A 44 16.06 -25.41 1.10
CA ARG A 44 17.34 -25.98 0.65
C ARG A 44 17.18 -27.49 0.51
N PRO A 45 16.70 -27.99 -0.65
CA PRO A 45 16.57 -29.42 -0.87
C PRO A 45 17.92 -30.12 -0.66
N GLY A 46 17.89 -31.27 0.04
CA GLY A 46 19.01 -32.18 0.02
C GLY A 46 19.22 -32.73 -1.40
N PRO A 47 20.44 -33.22 -1.73
CA PRO A 47 20.76 -33.70 -3.09
C PRO A 47 19.82 -34.82 -3.55
N GLU A 48 19.36 -35.65 -2.61
CA GLU A 48 18.50 -36.81 -2.87
C GLU A 48 17.07 -36.42 -3.26
N ARG A 49 16.59 -35.26 -2.79
CA ARG A 49 15.21 -34.79 -3.04
C ARG A 49 15.15 -33.71 -4.12
N GLN A 50 16.30 -33.31 -4.66
CA GLN A 50 16.37 -32.20 -5.60
C GLN A 50 15.66 -32.53 -6.91
N GLU A 51 15.90 -33.73 -7.44
CA GLU A 51 15.28 -34.20 -8.68
C GLU A 51 13.76 -34.37 -8.53
N ASP A 52 13.33 -34.96 -7.40
CA ASP A 52 11.91 -35.15 -7.09
C ASP A 52 11.14 -33.85 -6.95
N LEU A 53 11.76 -32.83 -6.34
CA LEU A 53 11.11 -31.52 -6.12
C LEU A 53 11.18 -30.61 -7.34
N GLN A 54 12.06 -30.88 -8.30
CA GLN A 54 12.27 -30.06 -9.48
C GLN A 54 10.98 -29.75 -10.28
N PRO A 55 10.09 -30.70 -10.59
CA PRO A 55 8.84 -30.38 -11.31
C PRO A 55 7.93 -29.43 -10.51
N TYR A 56 7.83 -29.61 -9.20
CA TYR A 56 7.04 -28.74 -8.33
C TYR A 56 7.61 -27.33 -8.27
N VAL A 57 8.94 -27.21 -8.17
CA VAL A 57 9.63 -25.91 -8.18
C VAL A 57 9.41 -25.20 -9.51
N GLN A 58 9.53 -25.89 -10.64
CA GLN A 58 9.28 -25.29 -11.96
C GLN A 58 7.84 -24.78 -12.10
N SER A 59 6.87 -25.56 -11.60
CA SER A 59 5.47 -25.13 -11.53
C SER A 59 5.30 -23.87 -10.67
N ALA A 60 5.88 -23.85 -9.48
CA ALA A 60 5.82 -22.70 -8.58
C ALA A 60 6.49 -21.44 -9.16
N VAL A 61 7.59 -21.59 -9.91
CA VAL A 61 8.23 -20.49 -10.65
C VAL A 61 7.32 -19.98 -11.76
N ALA A 62 6.65 -20.87 -12.51
CA ALA A 62 5.72 -20.47 -13.57
C ALA A 62 4.52 -19.67 -13.05
N MET A 63 4.08 -19.95 -11.81
CA MET A 63 3.03 -19.19 -11.11
C MET A 63 3.54 -17.89 -10.46
N GLY A 64 4.86 -17.67 -10.46
CA GLY A 64 5.51 -16.53 -9.78
C GLY A 64 5.50 -16.64 -8.25
N ALA A 65 5.25 -17.84 -7.72
CA ALA A 65 5.30 -18.13 -6.29
C ALA A 65 6.71 -18.44 -5.80
N ALA A 66 7.60 -18.95 -6.66
CA ALA A 66 8.97 -19.32 -6.30
C ALA A 66 10.03 -18.56 -7.10
N GLN A 67 11.20 -18.38 -6.47
CA GLN A 67 12.43 -17.89 -7.09
C GLN A 67 13.56 -18.87 -6.77
N ILE A 68 14.41 -19.19 -7.76
CA ILE A 68 15.54 -20.10 -7.59
C ILE A 68 16.82 -19.28 -7.55
N TYR A 69 17.65 -19.57 -6.55
CA TYR A 69 18.98 -19.04 -6.35
C TYR A 69 19.99 -20.17 -6.34
N GLU A 70 21.26 -19.85 -6.54
CA GLU A 70 22.37 -20.78 -6.48
C GLU A 70 23.28 -20.43 -5.30
N THR A 71 23.68 -21.43 -4.52
CA THR A 71 24.69 -21.25 -3.47
C THR A 71 26.10 -21.29 -4.06
N GLU A 72 27.10 -20.88 -3.27
CA GLU A 72 28.53 -20.98 -3.61
C GLU A 72 28.99 -22.40 -4.01
N LYS A 73 28.24 -23.42 -3.60
CA LYS A 73 28.51 -24.83 -3.89
C LYS A 73 27.68 -25.39 -5.05
N GLY A 74 27.03 -24.53 -5.83
CA GLY A 74 26.20 -24.91 -6.98
C GLY A 74 24.86 -25.58 -6.62
N ARG A 75 24.47 -25.54 -5.34
CA ARG A 75 23.19 -26.14 -4.89
C ARG A 75 22.05 -25.13 -4.99
N PRO A 76 20.87 -25.52 -5.50
CA PRO A 76 19.74 -24.62 -5.60
C PRO A 76 19.18 -24.28 -4.22
N VAL A 77 18.80 -23.02 -4.05
CA VAL A 77 18.04 -22.50 -2.93
C VAL A 77 16.76 -21.89 -3.48
N ILE A 78 15.63 -22.28 -2.94
CA ILE A 78 14.32 -21.87 -3.44
C ILE A 78 13.72 -20.91 -2.42
N ALA A 79 13.42 -19.69 -2.82
CA ALA A 79 12.59 -18.79 -2.04
C ALA A 79 11.13 -18.98 -2.48
N LEU A 80 10.28 -19.49 -1.58
CA LEU A 80 8.88 -19.76 -1.85
C LEU A 80 8.00 -18.77 -1.10
N ASN A 81 7.15 -18.06 -1.83
CA ASN A 81 6.12 -17.18 -1.29
C ASN A 81 4.79 -17.93 -1.23
N TYR A 82 4.19 -18.00 -0.06
CA TYR A 82 2.94 -18.74 0.15
C TYR A 82 2.07 -18.12 1.26
N TRP A 83 0.78 -18.46 1.24
CA TRP A 83 -0.14 -18.17 2.33
C TRP A 83 -0.02 -19.26 3.39
N ARG A 84 0.61 -18.94 4.51
CA ARG A 84 0.69 -19.83 5.67
C ARG A 84 -0.61 -19.76 6.47
N VAL A 85 -1.24 -20.91 6.70
CA VAL A 85 -2.40 -21.01 7.59
C VAL A 85 -1.93 -20.93 9.04
N MET A 86 -2.50 -20.01 9.81
CA MET A 86 -2.12 -19.79 11.20
C MET A 86 -2.80 -20.78 12.12
N THR A 87 -2.05 -21.31 13.08
CA THR A 87 -2.61 -22.15 14.14
C THR A 87 -3.37 -21.30 15.17
N GLU A 88 -4.37 -21.88 15.86
CA GLU A 88 -5.20 -21.16 16.84
C GLU A 88 -4.37 -20.44 17.93
N ALA A 89 -3.23 -21.02 18.33
CA ALA A 89 -2.34 -20.42 19.31
C ALA A 89 -1.67 -19.11 18.81
N GLU A 90 -1.33 -19.04 17.52
CA GLU A 90 -0.72 -17.86 16.90
C GLU A 90 -1.75 -16.74 16.70
N GLN A 91 -3.01 -17.10 16.48
CA GLN A 91 -4.12 -16.15 16.31
C GLN A 91 -4.41 -15.31 17.56
N VAL A 92 -4.19 -15.88 18.74
CA VAL A 92 -4.38 -15.17 20.01
C VAL A 92 -3.30 -14.11 20.22
N PHE A 93 -2.09 -14.33 19.69
CA PHE A 93 -0.96 -13.40 19.81
C PHE A 93 -1.02 -12.23 18.84
N ASP A 94 -1.62 -12.41 17.66
CA ASP A 94 -1.69 -11.39 16.61
C ASP A 94 -2.94 -10.49 16.69
N GLN A 95 -3.77 -10.68 17.73
CA GLN A 95 -4.85 -9.72 18.00
C GLN A 95 -4.22 -8.39 18.44
N PRO A 96 -4.45 -7.28 17.70
CA PRO A 96 -3.98 -5.98 18.16
C PRO A 96 -4.65 -5.69 19.50
N VAL A 97 -3.83 -5.51 20.55
CA VAL A 97 -4.31 -4.95 21.81
C VAL A 97 -5.08 -3.70 21.45
N ALA A 98 -6.38 -3.66 21.76
CA ALA A 98 -7.23 -2.54 21.44
C ALA A 98 -6.64 -1.27 22.06
N THR A 99 -5.89 -0.50 21.26
CA THR A 99 -5.47 0.83 21.65
C THR A 99 -6.72 1.66 21.80
N ASP A 100 -7.01 2.02 23.05
CA ASP A 100 -8.06 2.92 23.46
C ASP A 100 -8.15 4.11 22.48
N PRO A 101 -9.30 4.34 21.80
CA PRO A 101 -9.42 5.35 20.75
C PRO A 101 -9.22 6.79 21.23
N ALA A 102 -9.06 7.01 22.53
CA ALA A 102 -8.96 8.32 23.16
C ALA A 102 -7.64 9.09 22.90
N ARG A 103 -6.62 8.50 22.26
CA ARG A 103 -5.31 9.16 22.03
C ARG A 103 -4.90 9.38 20.57
N LYS A 104 -5.83 9.37 19.62
CA LYS A 104 -5.56 9.91 18.27
C LYS A 104 -5.91 11.40 18.22
N ARG A 105 -5.17 12.25 18.93
CA ARG A 105 -5.09 13.67 18.56
C ARG A 105 -4.14 13.78 17.37
N GLU A 106 -4.72 13.65 16.18
CA GLU A 106 -4.37 14.31 14.93
C GLU A 106 -2.89 14.67 14.72
N ASP A 107 -2.05 13.67 14.45
CA ASP A 107 -0.79 13.90 13.73
C ASP A 107 -1.10 13.88 12.22
N HIS A 108 -1.78 14.93 11.75
CA HIS A 108 -2.04 15.13 10.31
C HIS A 108 -0.78 15.68 9.66
N THR A 109 0.17 14.79 9.36
CA THR A 109 1.38 15.11 8.56
C THR A 109 1.04 15.67 7.17
N ASP A 110 -0.18 15.45 6.68
CA ASP A 110 -0.67 16.03 5.41
C ASP A 110 -1.05 17.52 5.50
N ASN A 111 -1.24 18.08 6.70
CA ASN A 111 -1.54 19.51 6.85
C ASN A 111 -0.32 20.43 6.66
N LEU A 112 0.88 19.87 6.49
CA LEU A 112 2.12 20.62 6.21
C LEU A 112 2.18 21.15 4.77
N TYR A 113 1.54 20.47 3.80
CA TYR A 113 1.67 20.82 2.38
C TYR A 113 0.45 21.51 1.78
N PHE A 114 -0.71 21.51 2.45
CA PHE A 114 -1.96 22.06 1.89
C PHE A 114 -2.50 23.31 2.58
N ARG A 115 -1.70 24.02 3.38
CA ARG A 115 -2.08 25.36 3.88
C ARG A 115 -1.61 26.48 2.96
N ARG A 116 -2.13 26.53 1.73
CA ARG A 116 -2.13 27.76 0.94
C ARG A 116 -3.44 27.94 0.17
N GLY A 117 -4.55 27.82 0.88
CA GLY A 117 -5.83 28.35 0.43
C GLY A 117 -5.91 29.85 0.73
N ARG A 118 -5.96 30.66 -0.33
CA ARG A 118 -6.16 32.13 -0.34
C ARG A 118 -7.21 32.58 0.69
N THR A 119 -6.80 33.34 1.72
CA THR A 119 -7.76 34.07 2.58
C THR A 119 -8.47 35.13 1.73
N LYS A 120 -9.79 35.03 1.56
CA LYS A 120 -10.57 36.07 0.86
C LYS A 120 -10.47 37.39 1.66
N PRO A 121 -10.04 38.51 1.06
CA PRO A 121 -10.04 39.78 1.77
C PRO A 121 -11.49 40.19 2.08
N LYS A 122 -11.77 40.54 3.33
CA LYS A 122 -13.07 41.11 3.73
C LYS A 122 -13.24 42.46 3.02
N LYS A 123 -14.33 42.64 2.27
CA LYS A 123 -14.69 43.94 1.68
C LYS A 123 -15.01 44.92 2.81
N LYS A 124 -14.31 46.04 2.88
CA LYS A 124 -14.75 47.19 3.70
C LYS A 124 -16.01 47.79 3.04
N PRO A 125 -17.04 48.19 3.80
CA PRO A 125 -18.12 48.99 3.23
C PRO A 125 -17.55 50.29 2.66
N VAL A 126 -17.97 50.64 1.45
CA VAL A 126 -17.55 51.84 0.74
C VAL A 126 -18.15 53.06 1.45
N ASP A 127 -17.32 54.06 1.74
CA ASP A 127 -17.75 55.29 2.39
C ASP A 127 -18.65 56.09 1.42
N PRO A 128 -19.89 56.46 1.81
CA PRO A 128 -20.85 57.12 0.92
C PRO A 128 -20.37 58.48 0.37
N ASN A 129 -19.35 59.10 0.96
CA ASN A 129 -18.78 60.34 0.44
C ASN A 129 -17.73 60.14 -0.68
N GLN A 130 -17.46 58.90 -1.12
CA GLN A 130 -16.51 58.61 -2.22
C GLN A 130 -17.06 58.87 -3.63
N LEU A 131 -18.33 59.23 -3.77
CA LEU A 131 -18.92 59.62 -5.06
C LEU A 131 -18.67 61.09 -5.43
N ASP A 132 -18.14 61.89 -4.51
CA ASP A 132 -17.87 63.31 -4.74
C ASP A 132 -16.38 63.56 -5.10
N LEU A 133 -15.84 62.70 -5.96
CA LEU A 133 -14.53 62.87 -6.60
C LEU A 133 -14.63 63.62 -7.94
N PHE A 134 -15.83 64.09 -8.32
CA PHE A 134 -16.09 64.93 -9.47
C PHE A 134 -16.65 66.28 -9.03
N GLY A 135 -15.85 67.01 -8.26
CA GLY A 135 -16.03 68.45 -8.13
C GLY A 135 -15.73 69.14 -9.46
N ALA A 136 -16.75 69.89 -9.93
CA ALA A 136 -16.72 70.95 -10.94
C ALA A 136 -16.57 70.56 -12.42
N ASP A 137 -17.61 70.92 -13.18
CA ASP A 137 -17.59 71.09 -14.64
C ASP A 137 -16.39 71.92 -15.11
N PRO A 138 -15.57 71.43 -16.06
CA PRO A 138 -14.68 72.27 -16.83
C PRO A 138 -15.30 72.54 -18.22
N THR A 139 -16.32 73.41 -18.28
CA THR A 139 -16.67 74.13 -19.51
C THR A 139 -16.45 75.63 -19.33
N SER A 140 -15.19 76.05 -19.41
CA SER A 140 -14.82 77.28 -20.11
C SER A 140 -13.44 77.08 -20.71
N SER A 141 -13.47 76.88 -22.02
CA SER A 141 -12.39 76.83 -23.00
C SER A 141 -11.38 77.99 -22.89
N ASP A 142 -10.10 77.63 -22.97
CA ASP A 142 -9.09 78.11 -23.93
C ASP A 142 -9.07 79.58 -24.43
N LYS A 143 -7.84 80.13 -24.39
CA LYS A 143 -7.25 81.26 -25.17
C LYS A 143 -7.66 82.67 -24.71
N GLU A 144 -6.78 83.67 -24.67
CA GLU A 144 -5.64 83.96 -25.53
C GLU A 144 -4.68 84.96 -24.82
N ASN A 145 -3.38 84.80 -25.06
CA ASN A 145 -2.35 85.79 -24.79
C ASN A 145 -2.15 86.58 -26.10
N SER A 146 -2.15 87.92 -26.01
CA SER A 146 -1.85 88.91 -27.06
C SER A 146 -2.84 89.10 -28.21
#